data_AF-A0A6M3L1P3-F1
#
_entry.id   AF-A0A6M3L1P3-F1
#
_cell.length_a   1.000
_cell.length_b   1.000
_cell.length_c   1.000
_cell.angle_alpha   90.00
_cell.angle_beta   90.00
_cell.angle_gamma   90.00
#
_symmetry.space_group_name_H-M   'P 1'
#
loop_
_entity.id
_entity.type
_entity.pdbx_description
1 polymer ?
#
loop_
_entity_poly.entity_id
_entity_poly.type
_entity_poly.pdbx_seq_one_letter_code
_entity_poly.pdbx_strand_id
1 'polypeptide(L)'
;MLTEQSVIDQITVLEDGQIQVRRANKVLRDGVVIAKEYHRHVVFPGADLSKEDARVQLVGQVLHTPEVVAVYEVAMAPVEKTK
;
A
#
# COMPACT_ATOMS: atom_id res chain seq x y z
N MET A 1 30.92 5.28 6.75
CA MET A 1 30.29 5.28 5.41
C MET A 1 28.81 5.59 5.56
N LEU A 2 28.26 6.49 4.72
CA LEU A 2 26.83 6.76 4.66
C LEU A 2 26.21 6.00 3.49
N THR A 3 25.07 5.34 3.71
CA THR A 3 24.30 4.67 2.66
C THR A 3 22.82 5.01 2.77
N GLU A 4 22.11 4.91 1.65
CA GLU A 4 20.66 5.06 1.58
C GLU A 4 20.01 3.73 1.20
N GLN A 5 18.87 3.44 1.82
CA GLN A 5 18.08 2.25 1.53
C GLN A 5 16.60 2.59 1.54
N SER A 6 15.90 2.26 0.45
CA SER A 6 14.45 2.33 0.37
C SER A 6 13.85 0.93 0.49
N VAL A 7 12.90 0.75 1.41
CA VAL A 7 12.26 -0.55 1.64
C VAL A 7 10.78 -0.35 1.95
N ILE A 8 9.93 -1.27 1.47
CA ILE A 8 8.56 -1.41 1.97
C ILE A 8 8.63 -2.03 3.37
N ASP A 9 8.51 -1.19 4.39
CA ASP A 9 8.66 -1.60 5.78
C ASP A 9 7.34 -2.06 6.41
N GLN A 10 6.21 -1.66 5.83
CA GLN A 10 4.88 -2.06 6.30
C GLN A 10 3.90 -2.21 5.13
N ILE A 11 3.10 -3.27 5.20
CA ILE A 11 1.92 -3.52 4.35
C ILE A 11 0.78 -3.83 5.32
N THR A 12 -0.29 -3.04 5.30
CA THR A 12 -1.47 -3.23 6.17
C THR A 12 -2.69 -3.43 5.32
N VAL A 13 -3.50 -4.43 5.65
CA VAL A 13 -4.72 -4.77 4.93
C VAL A 13 -5.90 -4.32 5.79
N LEU A 14 -6.82 -3.57 5.20
CA LEU A 14 -8.06 -3.15 5.84
C LEU A 14 -9.20 -4.14 5.52
N GLU A 15 -10.25 -4.09 6.33
CA GLU A 15 -11.43 -4.97 6.20
C GLU A 15 -12.12 -4.86 4.83
N ASP A 16 -12.10 -3.68 4.23
CA ASP A 16 -12.70 -3.40 2.91
C ASP A 16 -11.76 -3.76 1.73
N GLY A 17 -10.63 -4.41 2.01
CA GLY A 17 -9.67 -4.83 1.01
C GLY A 17 -8.64 -3.77 0.61
N GLN A 18 -8.70 -2.55 1.14
CA GLN A 18 -7.64 -1.56 0.89
C GLN A 18 -6.31 -2.01 1.48
N ILE A 19 -5.22 -1.81 0.73
CA ILE A 19 -3.86 -2.10 1.17
C ILE A 19 -3.13 -0.78 1.40
N GLN A 20 -2.81 -0.49 2.66
CA GLN A 20 -1.96 0.64 3.03
C GLN A 20 -0.50 0.23 2.99
N VAL A 21 0.27 0.86 2.10
CA VAL A 21 1.69 0.59 1.90
C VAL A 21 2.51 1.72 2.50
N ARG A 22 3.57 1.38 3.24
CA ARG A 22 4.56 2.35 3.70
C ARG A 22 5.94 1.99 3.18
N ARG A 23 6.56 2.96 2.51
CA ARG A 23 7.98 2.95 2.15
C ARG A 23 8.76 3.74 3.16
N ALA A 24 9.79 3.12 3.74
CA ALA A 24 10.78 3.78 4.56
C ALA A 24 12.05 4.02 3.74
N ASN A 25 12.41 5.29 3.57
CA ASN A 25 13.71 5.70 3.07
C ASN A 25 14.63 5.88 4.29
N LYS A 26 15.70 5.11 4.38
CA LYS A 26 16.60 5.05 5.53
C LYS A 26 17.97 5.57 5.14
N VAL A 27 18.55 6.43 5.98
CA VAL A 27 19.97 6.81 5.90
C VAL A 27 20.71 6.07 6.99
N LEU A 28 21.76 5.34 6.63
CA LEU A 28 22.55 4.52 7.54
C LEU A 28 23.97 5.08 7.67
N ARG A 29 24.52 5.07 8.88
CA ARG A 29 25.94 5.30 9.17
C ARG A 29 26.52 4.00 9.69
N ASP A 30 27.44 3.43 8.92
CA ASP A 30 28.13 2.18 9.28
C ASP A 30 27.14 1.04 9.60
N GLY A 31 26.07 0.94 8.81
CA GLY A 31 25.01 -0.05 8.97
C GLY A 31 23.94 0.29 10.02
N VAL A 32 24.10 1.37 10.79
CA VAL A 32 23.11 1.82 11.77
C VAL A 32 22.21 2.88 11.17
N VAL A 33 20.88 2.70 11.25
CA VAL A 33 19.91 3.70 10.77
C VAL A 33 20.00 4.95 11.65
N ILE A 34 20.33 6.09 11.05
CA ILE A 34 20.42 7.39 11.73
C ILE A 34 19.28 8.34 11.38
N ALA A 35 18.64 8.16 10.23
CA ALA A 35 17.47 8.93 9.82
C ALA A 35 16.53 8.05 8.99
N LYS A 36 15.25 8.40 9.03
CA LYS A 36 14.21 7.73 8.25
C LYS A 36 13.12 8.71 7.84
N GLU A 37 12.67 8.58 6.59
CA GLU A 37 11.51 9.28 6.05
C GLU A 37 10.48 8.25 5.57
N TYR A 38 9.20 8.57 5.74
CA TYR A 38 8.10 7.66 5.43
C TYR A 38 7.21 8.23 4.34
N HIS A 39 7.01 7.45 3.28
CA HIS A 39 6.01 7.71 2.25
C HIS A 39 4.91 6.66 2.35
N ARG A 40 3.66 7.08 2.17
CA ARG A 40 2.50 6.20 2.24
C ARG A 40 1.66 6.39 1.00
N HIS A 41 1.10 5.28 0.52
CA HIS A 41 0.05 5.26 -0.47
C HIS A 41 -0.91 4.12 -0.16
N VAL A 42 -2.07 4.15 -0.81
CA VAL A 42 -3.09 3.12 -0.67
C VAL A 42 -3.28 2.48 -2.04
N VAL A 43 -3.34 1.16 -2.05
CA VAL A 43 -3.76 0.37 -3.20
C VAL A 43 -5.20 -0.05 -2.93
N PHE A 44 -6.11 0.45 -3.74
CA PHE A 44 -7.54 0.15 -3.63
C PHE A 44 -7.87 -1.18 -4.32
N PRO A 45 -8.90 -1.92 -3.87
CA PRO A 45 -9.41 -3.07 -4.61
C PRO A 45 -9.62 -2.74 -6.10
N GLY A 46 -9.09 -3.58 -6.98
CA GLY A 46 -9.18 -3.42 -8.44
C GLY A 46 -8.12 -2.51 -9.07
N ALA A 47 -7.25 -1.87 -8.28
CA ALA A 47 -6.15 -1.05 -8.81
C ALA A 47 -5.10 -1.89 -9.58
N ASP A 48 -4.43 -1.24 -10.54
CA ASP A 48 -3.29 -1.84 -11.26
C ASP A 48 -2.08 -2.00 -10.31
N LEU A 49 -1.64 -3.25 -10.16
CA LEU A 49 -0.51 -3.61 -9.29
C LEU A 49 0.84 -3.60 -10.03
N SER A 50 0.87 -3.41 -11.35
CA SER A 50 2.08 -3.62 -12.16
C SER A 50 3.29 -2.78 -11.74
N LYS A 51 3.05 -1.63 -11.10
CA LYS A 51 4.08 -0.69 -10.64
C LYS A 51 4.40 -0.79 -9.15
N GLU A 52 3.74 -1.69 -8.44
CA GLU A 52 3.95 -1.88 -7.01
C GLU A 52 5.19 -2.72 -6.70
N ASP A 53 5.66 -2.68 -5.46
CA ASP A 53 6.69 -3.60 -4.97
C ASP A 53 6.20 -5.05 -5.07
N ALA A 54 7.10 -6.00 -5.38
CA ALA A 54 6.74 -7.41 -5.57
C ALA A 54 5.95 -8.01 -4.38
N ARG A 55 6.25 -7.60 -3.15
CA ARG A 55 5.50 -8.07 -1.96
C ARG A 55 4.08 -7.50 -1.93
N VAL A 56 3.91 -6.25 -2.33
CA VAL A 56 2.60 -5.60 -2.43
C VAL A 56 1.79 -6.24 -3.56
N GLN A 57 2.41 -6.54 -4.70
CA GLN A 57 1.77 -7.25 -5.80
C GLN A 57 1.21 -8.60 -5.37
N LEU A 58 2.02 -9.42 -4.68
CA LEU A 58 1.59 -10.74 -4.19
C LEU A 58 0.42 -10.63 -3.21
N VAL A 59 0.47 -9.67 -2.28
CA VAL A 59 -0.64 -9.45 -1.33
C VAL A 59 -1.89 -8.99 -2.07
N GLY A 60 -1.78 -8.04 -3.00
CA GLY A 60 -2.89 -7.54 -3.80
C GLY A 60 -3.53 -8.62 -4.68
N GLN A 61 -2.73 -9.49 -5.31
CA GLN A 61 -3.23 -10.60 -6.12
C GLN A 61 -4.07 -11.61 -5.31
N VAL A 62 -3.72 -11.81 -4.03
CA VAL A 62 -4.47 -12.72 -3.14
C VAL A 62 -5.73 -12.05 -2.61
N LEU A 63 -5.68 -10.76 -2.29
CA LEU A 63 -6.75 -10.06 -1.57
C LEU A 63 -7.77 -9.37 -2.47
N HIS A 64 -7.37 -8.83 -3.62
CA HIS A 64 -8.27 -8.18 -4.57
C HIS A 64 -8.98 -9.23 -5.43
N THR A 65 -9.68 -10.16 -4.78
CA THR A 65 -10.54 -11.12 -5.49
C THR A 65 -11.69 -10.38 -6.16
N PRO A 66 -12.30 -10.96 -7.22
CA PRO A 66 -13.43 -10.33 -7.91
C PRO A 66 -14.56 -9.91 -6.96
N GLU A 67 -14.82 -10.71 -5.92
CA GLU A 67 -15.85 -10.44 -4.91
C GLU A 67 -15.51 -9.22 -4.05
N VAL A 68 -14.26 -9.09 -3.59
CA VAL A 68 -13.80 -7.94 -2.79
C VAL A 68 -13.85 -6.67 -3.63
N VAL A 69 -13.41 -6.74 -4.89
CA VAL A 69 -13.47 -5.60 -5.82
C VAL A 69 -14.91 -5.15 -6.04
N ALA A 70 -15.83 -6.08 -6.30
CA ALA A 70 -17.23 -5.76 -6.51
C ALA A 70 -17.87 -5.11 -5.26
N VAL A 71 -17.60 -5.63 -4.06
CA VAL A 71 -18.09 -5.05 -2.80
C VAL A 71 -17.55 -3.63 -2.60
N TYR A 72 -16.26 -3.42 -2.85
CA TYR A 72 -15.61 -2.12 -2.71
C TYR A 72 -16.19 -1.08 -3.68
N GLU A 73 -16.37 -1.45 -4.96
CA GLU A 73 -16.96 -0.56 -5.97
C GLU A 73 -18.39 -0.13 -5.61
N VAL A 74 -19.19 -1.06 -5.07
CA VAL A 74 -20.55 -0.74 -4.57
C VAL A 74 -20.49 0.22 -3.38
N ALA A 75 -19.56 0.01 -2.44
CA ALA A 75 -19.40 0.88 -1.27
C ALA A 75 -18.92 2.29 -1.63
N MET A 76 -18.13 2.43 -2.70
CA MET A 76 -17.60 3.70 -3.20
C MET A 76 -18.54 4.43 -4.16
N ALA A 77 -19.68 3.83 -4.52
CA ALA A 77 -20.68 4.50 -5.34
C ALA A 77 -21.14 5.81 -4.66
N PRO A 78 -21.28 6.92 -5.41
CA PRO A 78 -21.65 8.20 -4.85
C PRO A 78 -23.00 8.08 -4.14
N VAL A 79 -23.03 8.38 -2.84
CA VAL A 79 -24.28 8.48 -2.09
C VAL A 79 -25.05 9.68 -2.65
N GLU A 80 -26.22 9.43 -3.21
CA GLU A 80 -27.11 10.46 -3.72
C GLU A 80 -27.45 11.41 -2.56
N LYS A 81 -26.88 12.62 -2.58
CA LYS A 81 -27.13 13.61 -1.53
C LYS A 81 -28.58 14.07 -1.66
N THR A 82 -29.48 13.52 -0.86
CA THR A 82 -30.84 14.03 -0.74
C THR A 82 -30.76 15.45 -0.18
N LYS A 83 -31.18 16.42 -0.99
CA LYS A 83 -31.20 17.84 -0.65
C LYS A 83 -32.36 18.16 0.30
#